data_AF-T0YM67-F1
#
_entry.id   AF-T0YM67-F1
#
_cell.length_a   1.000
_cell.length_b   1.000
_cell.length_c   1.000
_cell.angle_alpha   90.00
_cell.angle_beta   90.00
_cell.angle_gamma   90.00
#
_symmetry.space_group_name_H-M   'P 1'
#
loop_
_entity.id
_entity.type
_entity.pdbx_description
1 polymer ?
#
loop_
_entity_poly.entity_id
_entity_poly.type
_entity_poly.pdbx_seq_one_letter_code
_entity_poly.pdbx_strand_id
1 'polypeptide(L)'
;MRIVRYANKVPLLYQPGACATSKAVSEIDWRSYGLDQRNGAGVPFGPMILFIHVFGIRIPYTSESKEAIAPVTEISEEIKAALKTAGRSIKSFLNKREKRKKISEKFRLVSTILPEISEKAASITGEGNIPIEGVLSKVANVIFITEETAPDDNGLTVKAVVYNYTSSPRSFTLIADPPVGNLVGSQEFEILDLAPAANVSFT
;
A
#
# COMPACT_ATOMS: atom_id res chain seq x y z
N MET A 1 -15.48 -4.50 8.74
CA MET A 1 -15.46 -5.12 7.39
C MET A 1 -16.87 -5.25 6.85
N ARG A 2 -17.06 -5.01 5.54
CA ARG A 2 -18.35 -5.14 4.83
C ARG A 2 -18.21 -6.13 3.68
N ILE A 3 -19.14 -7.07 3.56
CA ILE A 3 -19.22 -8.01 2.43
C ILE A 3 -20.34 -7.53 1.52
N VAL A 4 -20.01 -7.24 0.27
CA VAL A 4 -20.94 -6.83 -0.78
C VAL A 4 -21.11 -8.02 -1.73
N ARG A 5 -22.34 -8.53 -1.80
CA ARG A 5 -22.68 -9.76 -2.52
C ARG A 5 -23.52 -9.42 -3.73
N TYR A 6 -23.13 -9.95 -4.89
CA TYR A 6 -23.86 -9.80 -6.14
C TYR A 6 -24.08 -11.16 -6.80
N ALA A 7 -25.24 -11.35 -7.40
CA ALA A 7 -25.56 -12.49 -8.26
C ALA A 7 -26.19 -11.97 -9.55
N ASN A 8 -25.65 -12.33 -10.72
CA ASN A 8 -26.18 -11.86 -12.02
C ASN A 8 -26.46 -10.34 -12.10
N LYS A 9 -25.51 -9.52 -11.61
CA LYS A 9 -25.59 -8.04 -11.53
C LYS A 9 -26.66 -7.49 -10.57
N VAL A 10 -27.30 -8.35 -9.78
CA VAL A 10 -28.28 -7.96 -8.75
C VAL A 10 -27.61 -8.00 -7.37
N PRO A 11 -27.71 -6.93 -6.56
CA PRO A 11 -27.21 -6.94 -5.19
C PRO A 11 -28.05 -7.85 -4.29
N LEU A 12 -27.39 -8.66 -3.48
CA LEU A 12 -28.04 -9.52 -2.47
C LEU A 12 -27.94 -8.85 -1.10
N LEU A 13 -29.05 -8.30 -0.63
CA LEU A 13 -29.09 -7.50 0.60
C LEU A 13 -29.41 -8.35 1.84
N TYR A 14 -30.30 -9.33 1.72
CA TYR A 14 -30.79 -10.09 2.86
C TYR A 14 -30.13 -11.46 3.00
N GLN A 15 -30.31 -12.08 4.16
CA GLN A 15 -29.84 -13.44 4.47
C GLN A 15 -28.34 -13.70 4.22
N PRO A 16 -27.42 -12.85 4.73
CA PRO A 16 -25.99 -13.09 4.56
C PRO A 16 -25.54 -14.40 5.20
N GLY A 17 -26.16 -14.85 6.30
CA GLY A 17 -25.79 -16.09 6.99
C GLY A 17 -26.06 -17.38 6.21
N ALA A 18 -27.02 -17.37 5.29
CA ALA A 18 -27.36 -18.54 4.46
C ALA A 18 -26.60 -18.55 3.11
N CYS A 19 -25.86 -17.48 2.80
CA CYS A 19 -25.24 -17.30 1.50
C CYS A 19 -23.88 -18.00 1.41
N ALA A 20 -23.67 -18.74 0.31
CA ALA A 20 -22.39 -19.38 -0.01
C ALA A 20 -21.19 -18.41 0.04
N THR A 21 -21.38 -17.15 -0.39
CA THR A 21 -20.32 -16.14 -0.41
C THR A 21 -19.86 -15.76 1.01
N SER A 22 -20.80 -15.46 1.92
CA SER A 22 -20.46 -15.14 3.31
C SER A 22 -19.83 -16.35 4.01
N LYS A 23 -20.36 -17.55 3.75
CA LYS A 23 -19.83 -18.80 4.29
C LYS A 23 -18.39 -19.03 3.81
N ALA A 24 -18.14 -18.90 2.51
CA ALA A 24 -16.80 -19.01 1.93
C ALA A 24 -15.81 -17.99 2.53
N VAL A 25 -16.24 -16.74 2.77
CA VAL A 25 -15.42 -15.72 3.44
C VAL A 25 -15.09 -16.13 4.87
N SER A 26 -16.06 -16.67 5.62
CA SER A 26 -15.87 -17.07 7.02
C SER A 26 -14.96 -18.29 7.21
N GLU A 27 -14.86 -19.14 6.19
CA GLU A 27 -14.07 -20.39 6.21
C GLU A 27 -12.61 -20.20 5.82
N ILE A 28 -12.23 -19.03 5.29
CA ILE A 28 -10.85 -18.71 4.93
C ILE A 28 -10.08 -18.25 6.16
N ASP A 29 -8.85 -18.75 6.32
CA ASP A 29 -7.88 -18.22 7.28
C ASP A 29 -7.23 -16.94 6.73
N TRP A 30 -7.72 -15.80 7.20
CA TRP A 30 -7.26 -14.49 6.77
C TRP A 30 -5.97 -14.03 7.45
N ARG A 31 -5.58 -14.67 8.56
CA ARG A 31 -4.31 -14.39 9.26
C ARG A 31 -3.12 -14.69 8.37
N SER A 32 -3.21 -15.76 7.58
CA SER A 32 -2.21 -16.13 6.58
C SER A 32 -1.95 -15.03 5.53
N TYR A 33 -2.91 -14.11 5.34
CA TYR A 33 -2.87 -12.98 4.42
C TYR A 33 -2.55 -11.63 5.09
N GLY A 34 -2.23 -11.62 6.39
CA GLY A 34 -1.87 -10.39 7.12
C GLY A 34 -3.06 -9.59 7.63
N LEU A 35 -4.26 -10.18 7.67
CA LEU A 35 -5.43 -9.59 8.31
C LEU A 35 -5.64 -10.16 9.70
N ASP A 36 -6.18 -9.36 10.61
CA ASP A 36 -6.49 -9.82 11.96
C ASP A 36 -7.81 -10.61 11.99
N GLN A 37 -7.86 -11.67 12.79
CA GLN A 37 -9.06 -12.47 13.08
C GLN A 37 -9.05 -12.77 14.57
N ARG A 38 -9.81 -12.00 15.37
CA ARG A 38 -9.76 -12.05 16.83
C ARG A 38 -10.11 -13.42 17.42
N ASN A 39 -11.04 -14.16 16.80
CA ASN A 39 -11.50 -15.46 17.30
C ASN A 39 -10.96 -16.67 16.51
N GLY A 40 -9.98 -16.48 15.63
CA GLY A 40 -9.37 -17.55 14.83
C GLY A 40 -10.24 -18.15 13.72
N ALA A 41 -11.55 -17.92 13.75
CA ALA A 41 -12.49 -18.30 12.71
C ALA A 41 -13.41 -17.12 12.38
N GLY A 42 -13.97 -17.14 11.17
CA GLY A 42 -14.95 -16.16 10.73
C GLY A 42 -14.36 -14.99 9.95
N VAL A 43 -15.09 -13.88 9.94
CA VAL A 43 -14.80 -12.73 9.09
C VAL A 43 -13.61 -11.94 9.65
N PRO A 44 -12.65 -11.47 8.82
CA PRO A 44 -11.51 -10.71 9.33
C PRO A 44 -11.94 -9.35 9.87
N PHE A 45 -11.18 -8.89 10.86
CA PHE A 45 -11.39 -7.61 11.52
C PHE A 45 -10.59 -6.51 10.83
N GLY A 46 -11.26 -5.38 10.55
CA GLY A 46 -10.63 -4.19 9.99
C GLY A 46 -11.48 -3.41 8.98
N PRO A 47 -10.97 -2.26 8.52
CA PRO A 47 -11.57 -1.46 7.45
C PRO A 47 -11.29 -2.12 6.10
N MET A 48 -12.24 -2.93 5.64
CA MET A 48 -12.17 -3.63 4.35
C MET A 48 -13.57 -3.80 3.77
N ILE A 49 -13.65 -3.71 2.45
CA ILE A 49 -14.82 -4.06 1.66
C ILE A 49 -14.44 -5.24 0.77
N LEU A 50 -15.21 -6.32 0.84
CA LEU A 50 -15.08 -7.48 -0.04
C LEU A 50 -16.27 -7.51 -0.99
N PHE A 51 -16.00 -7.29 -2.27
CA PHE A 51 -17.00 -7.37 -3.33
C PHE A 51 -16.90 -8.74 -4.01
N ILE A 52 -17.98 -9.51 -3.96
CA ILE A 52 -18.05 -10.85 -4.54
C ILE A 52 -19.25 -10.88 -5.49
N HIS A 53 -18.97 -11.12 -6.76
CA HIS A 53 -19.99 -11.25 -7.80
C HIS A 53 -19.94 -12.66 -8.39
N VAL A 54 -21.07 -13.36 -8.33
CA VAL A 54 -21.27 -14.65 -8.99
C VAL A 54 -22.15 -14.43 -10.22
N PHE A 55 -21.72 -14.94 -11.37
CA PHE A 55 -22.46 -14.82 -12.63
C PHE A 55 -22.61 -16.20 -13.29
N GLY A 56 -23.79 -16.48 -13.83
CA GLY A 56 -24.05 -17.73 -14.53
C GLY A 56 -25.48 -17.83 -15.07
N ILE A 57 -25.71 -18.80 -15.98
CA ILE A 57 -27.01 -19.02 -16.63
C ILE A 57 -28.08 -19.38 -15.60
N ARG A 58 -27.75 -20.28 -14.67
CA ARG A 58 -28.63 -20.71 -13.58
C ARG A 58 -27.87 -20.71 -12.26
N ILE A 59 -28.09 -19.67 -11.45
CA ILE A 59 -27.55 -19.60 -10.09
C ILE A 59 -28.47 -20.36 -9.14
N PRO A 60 -27.95 -21.28 -8.31
CA PRO A 60 -28.74 -21.95 -7.29
C PRO A 60 -28.97 -21.02 -6.11
N TYR A 61 -30.22 -20.65 -5.85
CA TYR A 61 -30.62 -19.84 -4.71
C TYR A 61 -31.18 -20.72 -3.58
N THR A 62 -31.05 -20.26 -2.33
CA THR A 62 -31.60 -20.96 -1.15
C THR A 62 -33.13 -20.89 -1.08
N SER A 63 -33.72 -19.85 -1.66
CA SER A 63 -35.17 -19.60 -1.70
C SER A 63 -35.58 -18.97 -3.02
N GLU A 64 -36.89 -19.03 -3.32
CA GLU A 64 -37.48 -18.40 -4.52
C GLU A 64 -37.32 -16.87 -4.54
N SER A 65 -37.16 -16.26 -3.37
CA SER A 65 -36.91 -14.82 -3.22
C SER A 65 -35.52 -14.39 -3.74
N LYS A 66 -34.62 -15.34 -4.05
CA LYS A 66 -33.29 -15.10 -4.64
C LYS A 66 -32.37 -14.19 -3.81
N GLU A 67 -32.48 -14.23 -2.48
CA GLU A 67 -31.69 -13.38 -1.57
C GLU A 67 -30.31 -13.95 -1.19
N ALA A 68 -30.13 -15.27 -1.34
CA ALA A 68 -28.88 -15.94 -1.02
C ALA A 68 -28.59 -17.08 -2.01
N ILE A 69 -27.32 -17.20 -2.39
CA ILE A 69 -26.79 -18.30 -3.19
C ILE A 69 -26.64 -19.52 -2.29
N ALA A 70 -27.15 -20.67 -2.72
CA ALA A 70 -27.04 -21.92 -2.01
C ALA A 70 -25.58 -22.40 -1.92
N PRO A 71 -25.15 -23.02 -0.81
CA PRO A 71 -23.78 -23.48 -0.60
C PRO A 71 -23.51 -24.79 -1.35
N VAL A 72 -23.55 -24.72 -2.68
CA VAL A 72 -23.10 -25.79 -3.57
C VAL A 72 -21.58 -25.88 -3.49
N THR A 73 -21.04 -27.10 -3.41
CA THR A 73 -19.62 -27.39 -3.20
C THR A 73 -18.72 -26.72 -4.24
N GLU A 74 -19.06 -26.90 -5.52
CA GLU A 74 -18.31 -26.41 -6.67
C GLU A 74 -18.23 -24.89 -6.69
N ILE A 75 -19.36 -24.22 -6.43
CA ILE A 75 -19.43 -22.75 -6.36
C ILE A 75 -18.64 -22.24 -5.14
N SER A 76 -18.78 -22.92 -4.00
CA SER A 76 -18.12 -22.51 -2.75
C SER A 76 -16.60 -22.65 -2.84
N GLU A 77 -16.11 -23.72 -3.47
CA GLU A 77 -14.68 -23.95 -3.71
C GLU A 77 -14.11 -22.92 -4.68
N GLU A 78 -14.82 -22.59 -5.75
CA GLU A 78 -14.38 -21.56 -6.70
C GLU A 78 -14.32 -20.17 -6.06
N ILE A 79 -15.35 -19.81 -5.27
CA ILE A 79 -15.33 -18.55 -4.50
C ILE A 79 -14.13 -18.54 -3.55
N LYS A 80 -13.83 -19.64 -2.86
CA LYS A 80 -12.64 -19.72 -1.99
C LYS A 80 -11.35 -19.57 -2.78
N ALA A 81 -11.23 -20.19 -3.95
CA ALA A 81 -10.05 -20.09 -4.81
C ALA A 81 -9.81 -18.63 -5.25
N ALA A 82 -10.87 -17.93 -5.67
CA ALA A 82 -10.82 -16.52 -6.03
C ALA A 82 -10.41 -15.63 -4.84
N LEU A 83 -11.01 -15.86 -3.66
CA LEU A 83 -10.68 -15.13 -2.44
C LEU A 83 -9.25 -15.38 -1.97
N LYS A 84 -8.73 -16.60 -2.09
CA LYS A 84 -7.32 -16.92 -1.78
C LYS A 84 -6.36 -16.15 -2.69
N THR A 85 -6.69 -16.04 -3.98
CA THR A 85 -5.89 -15.26 -4.94
C THR A 85 -5.89 -13.78 -4.59
N ALA A 86 -7.07 -13.20 -4.29
CA ALA A 86 -7.16 -11.82 -3.80
C ALA A 86 -6.40 -11.62 -2.48
N GLY A 87 -6.47 -12.59 -1.57
CA GLY A 87 -5.74 -12.60 -0.30
C GLY A 87 -4.22 -12.50 -0.49
N ARG A 88 -3.65 -13.20 -1.47
CA ARG A 88 -2.21 -13.08 -1.81
C ARG A 88 -1.84 -11.66 -2.25
N SER A 89 -2.68 -11.02 -3.06
CA SER A 89 -2.48 -9.63 -3.49
C SER A 89 -2.55 -8.65 -2.31
N ILE A 90 -3.52 -8.85 -1.40
CA ILE A 90 -3.65 -8.06 -0.17
C ILE A 90 -2.41 -8.21 0.71
N LYS A 91 -1.91 -9.43 0.91
CA LYS A 91 -0.70 -9.70 1.69
C LYS A 91 0.50 -8.94 1.14
N SER A 92 0.71 -8.99 -0.18
CA SER A 92 1.80 -8.26 -0.84
C SER A 92 1.69 -6.75 -0.60
N PHE A 93 0.48 -6.19 -0.72
CA PHE A 93 0.22 -4.77 -0.45
C PHE A 93 0.50 -4.39 1.01
N LEU A 94 -0.01 -5.16 1.98
CA LEU A 94 0.20 -4.90 3.40
C LEU A 94 1.69 -4.98 3.78
N ASN A 95 2.41 -5.98 3.27
CA ASN A 95 3.85 -6.12 3.47
C ASN A 95 4.63 -4.91 2.91
N LYS A 96 4.27 -4.44 1.70
CA LYS A 96 4.87 -3.22 1.12
C LYS A 96 4.59 -2.00 2.00
N ARG A 97 3.36 -1.85 2.51
CA ARG A 97 2.98 -0.74 3.39
C ARG A 97 3.74 -0.77 4.72
N GLU A 98 3.84 -1.92 5.37
CA GLU A 98 4.58 -2.08 6.62
C GLU A 98 6.07 -1.81 6.43
N LYS A 99 6.66 -2.32 5.34
CA LYS A 99 8.06 -2.04 4.98
C LYS A 99 8.30 -0.53 4.81
N ARG A 100 7.43 0.17 4.08
CA ARG A 100 7.51 1.63 3.91
C ARG A 100 7.43 2.36 5.26
N LYS A 101 6.51 1.95 6.13
CA LYS A 101 6.36 2.54 7.47
C LYS A 101 7.63 2.36 8.31
N LYS A 102 8.17 1.13 8.39
CA LYS A 102 9.41 0.84 9.13
C LYS A 102 10.61 1.65 8.62
N ILE A 103 10.73 1.79 7.30
CA ILE A 103 11.78 2.61 6.68
C ILE A 103 11.63 4.09 7.08
N SER A 104 10.41 4.63 6.99
CA SER A 104 10.12 6.01 7.38
C SER A 104 10.37 6.27 8.88
N GLU A 105 9.96 5.35 9.75
CA GLU A 105 10.21 5.44 11.19
C GLU A 105 11.70 5.40 11.52
N LYS A 106 12.45 4.47 10.88
CA LYS A 106 13.91 4.40 11.01
C LYS A 106 14.56 5.71 10.57
N PHE A 107 14.16 6.24 9.43
CA PHE A 107 14.69 7.50 8.91
C PHE A 107 14.40 8.69 9.85
N ARG A 108 13.17 8.79 10.36
CA ARG A 108 12.78 9.84 11.32
C ARG A 108 13.63 9.78 12.59
N LEU A 109 13.81 8.58 13.14
CA LEU A 109 14.60 8.40 14.36
C LEU A 109 16.08 8.76 14.13
N VAL A 110 16.66 8.32 13.00
CA VAL A 110 18.06 8.58 12.66
C VAL A 110 18.30 10.06 12.37
N SER A 111 17.40 10.73 11.66
CA SER A 111 17.50 12.17 11.36
C SER A 111 17.37 13.05 12.61
N THR A 112 16.62 12.63 13.64
CA THR A 112 16.56 13.35 14.92
C THR A 112 17.79 13.10 15.78
N ILE A 113 18.26 11.85 15.88
CA ILE A 113 19.34 11.48 16.81
C ILE A 113 20.73 11.84 16.30
N LEU A 114 20.99 11.71 14.99
CA LEU A 114 22.34 11.94 14.44
C LEU A 114 22.87 13.36 14.68
N PRO A 115 22.09 14.45 14.51
CA PRO A 115 22.54 15.80 14.84
C PRO A 115 22.93 15.96 16.30
N GLU A 116 22.14 15.42 17.23
CA GLU A 116 22.45 15.49 18.67
C GLU A 116 23.74 14.73 19.02
N ILE A 117 23.99 13.58 18.37
CA ILE A 117 25.24 12.84 18.57
C ILE A 117 26.42 13.64 18.01
N SER A 118 26.27 14.24 16.83
CA SER A 118 27.35 15.01 16.19
C SER A 118 27.75 16.22 17.02
N GLU A 119 26.77 16.97 17.54
CA GLU A 119 27.01 18.14 18.40
C GLU A 119 27.73 17.73 19.71
N LYS A 120 27.26 16.67 20.36
CA LYS A 120 27.90 16.16 21.59
C LYS A 120 29.30 15.63 21.33
N ALA A 121 29.51 14.90 20.23
CA ALA A 121 30.83 14.40 19.85
C ALA A 121 31.80 15.57 19.61
N ALA A 122 31.40 16.58 18.85
CA ALA A 122 32.17 17.79 18.60
C ALA A 122 32.52 18.53 19.91
N SER A 123 31.58 18.60 20.86
CA SER A 123 31.84 19.22 22.17
C SER A 123 32.91 18.50 23.00
N ILE A 124 33.04 17.17 22.84
CA ILE A 124 33.98 16.35 23.60
C ILE A 124 35.36 16.34 22.92
N THR A 125 35.39 16.21 21.59
CA THR A 125 36.65 16.15 20.83
C THR A 125 37.26 17.51 20.55
N GLY A 126 36.47 18.59 20.64
CA GLY A 126 36.87 19.94 20.24
C GLY A 126 37.03 20.12 18.73
N GLU A 127 36.67 19.10 17.94
CA GLU A 127 36.68 19.14 16.49
C GLU A 127 35.34 19.67 15.96
N GLY A 128 35.35 20.25 14.76
CA GLY A 128 34.15 20.81 14.13
C GLY A 128 33.07 19.77 13.86
N ASN A 129 31.84 20.24 13.60
CA ASN A 129 30.68 19.39 13.37
C ASN A 129 30.93 18.40 12.22
N ILE A 130 30.66 17.11 12.46
CA ILE A 130 30.90 16.03 11.50
C ILE A 130 29.79 16.06 10.43
N PRO A 131 30.11 15.92 9.13
CA PRO A 131 29.08 15.85 8.09
C PRO A 131 28.22 14.58 8.25
N ILE A 132 26.90 14.78 8.42
CA ILE A 132 25.94 13.75 8.82
C ILE A 132 25.35 13.03 7.60
N GLU A 133 25.34 13.71 6.45
CA GLU A 133 24.67 13.30 5.22
C GLU A 133 25.18 11.95 4.71
N GLY A 134 26.49 11.70 4.82
CA GLY A 134 27.10 10.43 4.42
C GLY A 134 26.69 9.26 5.31
N VAL A 135 26.50 9.49 6.61
CA VAL A 135 26.04 8.48 7.56
C VAL A 135 24.55 8.20 7.37
N LEU A 136 23.75 9.26 7.17
CA LEU A 136 22.32 9.15 6.88
C LEU A 136 22.08 8.30 5.62
N SER A 137 22.87 8.52 4.57
CA SER A 137 22.83 7.73 3.34
C SER A 137 23.13 6.25 3.58
N LYS A 138 24.16 5.92 4.36
CA LYS A 138 24.50 4.51 4.68
C LYS A 138 23.41 3.81 5.50
N VAL A 139 22.74 4.53 6.40
CA VAL A 139 21.74 3.94 7.32
C VAL A 139 20.38 3.77 6.64
N ALA A 140 19.96 4.72 5.80
CA ALA A 140 18.65 4.69 5.16
C ALA A 140 18.59 3.70 3.98
N ASN A 141 19.63 3.66 3.12
CA ASN A 141 19.71 2.84 1.92
C ASN A 141 18.43 2.86 1.05
N VAL A 142 17.84 4.04 0.85
CA VAL A 142 16.62 4.25 0.07
C VAL A 142 16.69 5.52 -0.78
N ILE A 143 15.94 5.53 -1.88
CA ILE A 143 15.68 6.76 -2.63
C ILE A 143 14.48 7.43 -1.96
N PHE A 144 14.63 8.69 -1.54
CA PHE A 144 13.58 9.45 -0.89
C PHE A 144 13.06 10.49 -1.87
N ILE A 145 11.74 10.56 -2.06
CA ILE A 145 11.09 11.51 -2.95
C ILE A 145 10.17 12.34 -2.06
N THR A 146 10.37 13.64 -2.06
CA THR A 146 9.50 14.61 -1.37
C THR A 146 8.80 15.44 -2.42
N GLU A 147 7.49 15.58 -2.29
CA GLU A 147 6.68 16.40 -3.18
C GLU A 147 6.16 17.59 -2.36
N GLU A 148 6.45 18.79 -2.84
CA GLU A 148 5.90 20.04 -2.31
C GLU A 148 4.91 20.60 -3.34
N THR A 149 3.72 20.96 -2.89
CA THR A 149 2.68 21.52 -3.76
C THR A 149 2.45 22.99 -3.45
N ALA A 150 2.47 23.81 -4.49
CA ALA A 150 2.15 25.23 -4.42
C ALA A 150 0.95 25.53 -5.34
N PRO A 151 -0.08 26.25 -4.85
CA PRO A 151 -1.16 26.71 -5.72
C PRO A 151 -0.63 27.81 -6.66
N ASP A 152 -1.00 27.72 -7.93
CA ASP A 152 -0.67 28.71 -8.97
C ASP A 152 -1.97 29.16 -9.67
N ASP A 153 -1.96 30.30 -10.34
CA ASP A 153 -3.15 30.95 -10.91
C ASP A 153 -3.91 30.07 -11.93
N ASN A 154 -3.23 29.06 -12.51
CA ASN A 154 -3.78 28.11 -13.49
C ASN A 154 -3.83 26.65 -13.00
N GLY A 155 -3.54 26.37 -11.73
CA GLY A 155 -3.55 24.99 -11.22
C GLY A 155 -2.69 24.76 -9.98
N LEU A 156 -1.95 23.65 -9.99
CA LEU A 156 -1.13 23.19 -8.86
C LEU A 156 0.26 22.85 -9.37
N THR A 157 1.28 23.60 -8.94
CA THR A 157 2.68 23.33 -9.25
C THR A 157 3.21 22.31 -8.24
N VAL A 158 3.77 21.20 -8.74
CA VAL A 158 4.31 20.13 -7.89
C VAL A 158 5.83 20.12 -8.04
N LYS A 159 6.54 20.52 -6.98
CA LYS A 159 8.00 20.41 -6.93
C LYS A 159 8.40 19.10 -6.29
N ALA A 160 8.98 18.19 -7.06
CA ALA A 160 9.49 16.92 -6.56
C ALA A 160 11.00 17.01 -6.32
N VAL A 161 11.45 16.74 -5.10
CA VAL A 161 12.88 16.62 -4.76
C VAL A 161 13.22 15.17 -4.47
N VAL A 162 14.15 14.63 -5.24
CA VAL A 162 14.62 13.26 -5.16
C VAL A 162 15.98 13.23 -4.49
N TYR A 163 16.13 12.46 -3.42
CA TYR A 163 17.37 12.24 -2.68
C TYR A 163 17.82 10.79 -2.83
N ASN A 164 19.09 10.57 -3.19
CA ASN A 164 19.67 9.23 -3.16
C ASN A 164 20.38 8.98 -1.84
N TYR A 165 19.69 8.34 -0.89
CA TYR A 165 20.32 7.83 0.33
C TYR A 165 20.74 6.36 0.19
N THR A 166 21.25 5.93 -0.97
CA THR A 166 21.83 4.59 -1.16
C THR A 166 23.35 4.65 -1.22
N SER A 167 24.03 3.52 -1.00
CA SER A 167 25.50 3.44 -1.01
C SER A 167 26.12 3.48 -2.41
N SER A 168 25.32 3.45 -3.47
CA SER A 168 25.77 3.42 -4.86
C SER A 168 25.03 4.48 -5.70
N PRO A 169 25.62 4.95 -6.81
CA PRO A 169 24.86 5.74 -7.78
C PRO A 169 23.67 4.93 -8.32
N ARG A 170 22.58 5.62 -8.64
CA ARG A 170 21.35 5.00 -9.15
C ARG A 170 20.83 5.78 -10.35
N SER A 171 20.41 5.02 -11.37
CA SER A 171 19.75 5.54 -12.56
C SER A 171 18.35 4.96 -12.63
N PHE A 172 17.35 5.82 -12.80
CA PHE A 172 15.94 5.46 -12.85
C PHE A 172 15.10 6.55 -13.51
N THR A 173 13.94 6.17 -14.03
CA THR A 173 12.97 7.09 -14.60
C THR A 173 11.90 7.40 -13.56
N LEU A 174 11.67 8.69 -13.30
CA LEU A 174 10.57 9.17 -12.48
C LEU A 174 9.40 9.51 -13.41
N ILE A 175 8.22 8.95 -13.12
CA ILE A 175 6.99 9.20 -13.88
C ILE A 175 6.02 9.97 -12.98
N ALA A 176 5.59 11.14 -13.43
CA ALA A 176 4.56 11.92 -12.78
C ALA A 176 3.17 11.47 -13.27
N ASP A 177 2.30 11.04 -12.37
CA ASP A 177 0.94 10.59 -12.68
C ASP A 177 -0.09 11.34 -11.80
N PRO A 178 -0.70 12.43 -12.30
CA PRO A 178 -1.64 13.22 -11.53
C PRO A 178 -2.97 12.47 -11.38
N PRO A 179 -3.57 12.43 -10.17
CA PRO A 179 -4.83 11.72 -9.96
C PRO A 179 -6.01 12.36 -10.71
N VAL A 180 -5.93 13.65 -11.05
CA VAL A 180 -6.96 14.40 -11.80
C VAL A 180 -6.29 15.56 -12.56
N GLY A 181 -6.74 15.83 -13.78
CA GLY A 181 -6.26 16.95 -14.62
C GLY A 181 -5.22 16.55 -15.67
N ASN A 182 -4.94 17.47 -16.59
CA ASN A 182 -3.88 17.31 -17.58
C ASN A 182 -2.57 17.89 -17.04
N LEU A 183 -1.48 17.13 -17.16
CA LEU A 183 -0.14 17.58 -16.81
C LEU A 183 0.33 18.62 -17.83
N VAL A 184 0.73 19.80 -17.37
CA VAL A 184 1.40 20.81 -18.20
C VAL A 184 2.90 20.66 -17.96
N GLY A 185 3.58 19.85 -18.78
CA GLY A 185 5.01 19.58 -18.65
C GLY A 185 5.43 18.17 -19.12
N SER A 186 6.68 17.81 -18.85
CA SER A 186 7.21 16.46 -19.10
C SER A 186 6.64 15.47 -18.08
N GLN A 187 6.09 14.36 -18.56
CA GLN A 187 5.54 13.31 -17.69
C GLN A 187 6.63 12.35 -17.18
N GLU A 188 7.75 12.27 -17.90
CA GLU A 188 8.88 11.39 -17.60
C GLU A 188 10.14 12.21 -17.37
N PHE A 189 10.82 11.94 -16.26
CA PHE A 189 12.11 12.55 -15.91
C PHE A 189 13.14 11.43 -15.76
N GLU A 190 14.11 11.39 -16.67
CA GLU A 190 15.23 10.45 -16.60
C GLU A 190 16.30 10.98 -15.65
N ILE A 191 16.63 10.18 -14.63
CA ILE A 191 17.69 10.46 -13.68
C ILE A 191 18.84 9.50 -13.95
N LEU A 192 19.96 10.04 -14.39
CA LEU A 192 21.18 9.29 -14.67
C LEU A 192 22.19 9.52 -13.54
N ASP A 193 22.72 8.43 -13.00
CA ASP A 193 23.85 8.41 -12.05
C ASP A 193 23.70 9.38 -10.87
N LEU A 194 22.54 9.36 -10.21
CA LEU A 194 22.34 10.15 -9.00
C LEU A 194 23.31 9.66 -7.91
N ALA A 195 24.29 10.49 -7.54
CA ALA A 195 25.33 10.11 -6.59
C ALA A 195 24.78 9.87 -5.17
N PRO A 196 25.46 9.06 -4.33
CA PRO A 196 25.12 8.91 -2.91
C PRO A 196 25.07 10.25 -2.19
N ALA A 197 24.03 10.48 -1.38
CA ALA A 197 23.74 11.73 -0.66
C ALA A 197 23.54 12.97 -1.56
N ALA A 198 23.34 12.80 -2.88
CA ALA A 198 22.97 13.89 -3.78
C ALA A 198 21.45 13.99 -3.96
N ASN A 199 20.99 15.15 -4.42
CA ASN A 199 19.59 15.42 -4.71
C ASN A 199 19.39 16.08 -6.09
N VAL A 200 18.21 15.87 -6.66
CA VAL A 200 17.76 16.55 -7.90
C VAL A 200 16.31 16.99 -7.68
N SER A 201 16.01 18.22 -8.09
CA SER A 201 14.67 18.80 -8.01
C SER A 201 14.05 18.96 -9.39
N PHE A 202 12.78 18.62 -9.51
CA PHE A 202 11.93 18.79 -10.69
C PHE A 202 10.72 19.65 -10.32
N THR A 203 10.13 20.33 -11.29
CA THR A 203 8.95 21.20 -11.13
C THR A 203 8.03 20.96 -12.32
#